data_AF-A0A382E4X4-F1
#
_entry.id   AF-A0A382E4X4-F1
#
_cell.length_a   1.000
_cell.length_b   1.000
_cell.length_c   1.000
_cell.angle_alpha   90.00
_cell.angle_beta   90.00
_cell.angle_gamma   90.00
#
_symmetry.space_group_name_H-M   'P 1'
#
loop_
_entity.id
_entity.type
_entity.pdbx_description
1 polymer ?
#
loop_
_entity_poly.entity_id
_entity_poly.type
_entity_poly.pdbx_seq_one_letter_code
_entity_poly.pdbx_strand_id
1 'polypeptide(L)'
;MKKLLVLLFSILLLCSTSVISNEALIGSWKNDEGLKMDLMSGFKPNVGPVIYWEDEEVSEIHTWKVNPNSNELEIYYDSGIYDISSDGNQLHWNTASWKDKEELLWEKIDDIESKNVINIKKDPDAFVNELTGAVWSSNFKKNDHKEFTKTFSSTSGILTGFDKEKKLDNLQSWGVASGVFMIGTSDLYVEALISDKYLIAVDENDYFLVLYRGDTTEKLERISLKDSREQFLSSLTTGAWKQIGFYSPDSIFRYRPIEGELKGRVFQEQDSKLISTEVWEYSLATGAFKVSYTEYLSGLNIGNLLVFVDKDGDQNAFYRDDSVELIEFSASDVENIPISERTTTEINNALSRQMSIGNGNDFTLFEFNADNRTGYFHEWTSFPFQITGQALQIDDYYPSKFEQLYLIEDYVVFDESFSKKIDTRESRMKPKTDIEAKEDVVKAIEVLDTESKVSLKIKIDLKDGTSKTIPIPVSSLLDLKSISVITQ
;
A
#
# COMPACT_ATOMS: atom_id res chain seq x y z
N MET A 1 17.66 33.34 -68.15
CA MET A 1 16.79 33.45 -66.95
C MET A 1 16.31 32.06 -66.53
N LYS A 2 17.05 31.33 -65.68
CA LYS A 2 16.59 30.09 -64.99
C LYS A 2 17.59 29.50 -63.99
N LYS A 3 18.56 30.27 -63.48
CA LYS A 3 19.55 29.79 -62.50
C LYS A 3 19.77 30.70 -61.28
N LEU A 4 18.97 31.77 -61.13
CA LEU A 4 19.09 32.68 -59.98
C LEU A 4 17.95 32.53 -58.95
N LEU A 5 16.92 31.71 -59.24
CA LEU A 5 15.75 31.59 -58.35
C LEU A 5 15.86 30.44 -57.32
N VAL A 6 16.83 29.53 -57.47
CA VAL A 6 16.96 28.36 -56.58
C VAL A 6 17.85 28.65 -55.37
N LEU A 7 18.68 29.71 -55.40
CA LEU A 7 19.51 30.08 -54.25
C LEU A 7 18.76 30.91 -53.18
N LEU A 8 17.58 31.45 -53.52
CA LEU A 8 16.77 32.26 -52.59
C LEU A 8 15.75 31.42 -51.81
N PHE A 9 15.51 30.17 -52.19
CA PHE A 9 14.63 29.25 -51.46
C PHE A 9 15.39 28.31 -50.49
N SER A 10 16.72 28.24 -50.59
CA SER A 10 17.58 27.45 -49.69
C SER A 10 18.17 28.25 -48.53
N ILE A 11 17.96 29.57 -48.48
CA ILE A 11 18.37 30.43 -47.35
C ILE A 11 17.18 30.75 -46.41
N LEU A 12 15.95 30.41 -46.80
CA LEU A 12 14.75 30.64 -45.98
C LEU A 12 14.36 29.44 -45.08
N LEU A 13 15.25 28.44 -44.92
CA LEU A 13 15.00 27.24 -44.11
C LEU A 13 16.00 27.02 -42.96
N LEU A 14 16.79 28.05 -42.60
CA LEU A 14 17.72 28.02 -41.47
C LEU A 14 17.69 29.31 -40.62
N CYS A 15 16.55 30.01 -40.61
CA CYS A 15 16.19 30.87 -39.49
C CYS A 15 15.01 30.23 -38.77
N SER A 16 15.19 29.02 -38.23
CA SER A 16 14.56 28.76 -36.94
C SER A 16 15.16 29.83 -36.02
N THR A 17 14.44 30.93 -35.81
CA THR A 17 14.75 31.82 -34.70
C THR A 17 14.84 30.89 -33.51
N SER A 18 16.05 30.69 -33.00
CA SER A 18 16.24 30.08 -31.69
C SER A 18 15.31 30.89 -30.80
N VAL A 19 14.22 30.27 -30.34
CA VAL A 19 13.40 30.90 -29.32
C VAL A 19 14.35 30.94 -28.13
N ILE A 20 14.99 32.09 -27.93
CA ILE A 20 15.88 32.33 -26.82
C ILE A 20 14.96 32.22 -25.60
N SER A 21 15.24 31.26 -24.72
CA SER A 21 14.60 31.20 -23.42
C SER A 21 14.75 32.56 -22.75
N ASN A 22 13.69 33.12 -22.19
CA ASN A 22 13.81 34.37 -21.45
C ASN A 22 14.53 34.11 -20.11
N GLU A 23 15.86 33.99 -20.17
CA GLU A 23 16.73 33.70 -19.02
C GLU A 23 16.60 34.76 -17.93
N ALA A 24 16.17 35.98 -18.27
CA ALA A 24 15.94 37.05 -17.32
C ALA A 24 14.80 36.74 -16.33
N LEU A 25 13.83 35.90 -16.70
CA LEU A 25 12.76 35.43 -15.79
C LEU A 25 13.28 34.46 -14.72
N ILE A 26 14.40 33.79 -14.97
CA ILE A 26 14.90 32.76 -14.07
C ILE A 26 15.50 33.41 -12.83
N GLY A 27 15.04 32.98 -11.66
CA GLY A 27 15.46 33.53 -10.39
C GLY A 27 14.42 33.37 -9.29
N SER A 28 14.80 33.76 -8.08
CA SER A 28 13.91 33.93 -6.94
C SER A 28 13.35 35.34 -6.96
N TRP A 29 12.03 35.44 -6.85
CA TRP A 29 11.28 36.69 -6.91
C TRP A 29 10.43 36.82 -5.66
N LYS A 30 10.30 38.04 -5.12
CA LYS A 30 9.48 38.33 -3.94
C LYS A 30 8.66 39.59 -4.14
N ASN A 31 7.39 39.57 -3.76
CA ASN A 31 6.53 40.77 -3.78
C ASN A 31 6.43 41.42 -2.39
N ASP A 32 5.79 42.59 -2.34
CA ASP A 32 5.62 43.38 -1.11
C ASP A 32 4.66 42.75 -0.09
N GLU A 33 3.81 41.82 -0.54
CA GLU A 33 2.96 41.00 0.35
C GLU A 33 3.76 39.89 1.04
N GLY A 34 5.03 39.69 0.68
CA GLY A 34 5.91 38.67 1.23
C GLY A 34 5.85 37.33 0.52
N LEU A 35 5.01 37.18 -0.50
CA LEU A 35 4.94 36.00 -1.35
C LEU A 35 6.23 35.88 -2.15
N LYS A 36 6.83 34.70 -2.13
CA LYS A 36 8.04 34.40 -2.89
C LYS A 36 7.71 33.34 -3.96
N MET A 37 8.33 33.46 -5.13
CA MET A 37 8.30 32.44 -6.18
C MET A 37 9.69 32.21 -6.77
N ASP A 38 10.02 30.96 -7.05
CA ASP A 38 11.27 30.55 -7.70
C ASP A 38 10.95 30.09 -9.13
N LEU A 39 11.27 30.91 -10.12
CA LEU A 39 11.13 30.58 -11.54
C LEU A 39 12.40 29.88 -12.01
N MET A 40 12.27 28.60 -12.39
CA MET A 40 13.41 27.78 -12.76
C MET A 40 13.43 27.51 -14.26
N SER A 41 14.63 27.32 -14.81
CA SER A 41 14.77 26.91 -16.21
C SER A 41 14.19 25.51 -16.40
N GLY A 42 13.33 25.34 -17.40
CA GLY A 42 12.79 24.04 -17.78
C GLY A 42 13.49 23.43 -18.99
N PHE A 43 12.85 22.39 -19.53
CA PHE A 43 13.39 21.59 -20.63
C PHE A 43 13.11 22.16 -22.02
N LYS A 44 12.12 23.06 -22.12
CA LYS A 44 11.73 23.74 -23.36
C LYS A 44 11.96 25.25 -23.19
N PRO A 45 12.32 25.99 -24.25
CA PRO A 45 12.37 27.45 -24.17
C PRO A 45 11.04 27.99 -23.65
N ASN A 46 11.11 28.96 -22.74
CA ASN A 46 9.93 29.67 -22.23
C ASN A 46 8.93 28.78 -21.47
N VAL A 47 9.35 27.63 -20.96
CA VAL A 47 8.55 26.76 -20.10
C VAL A 47 9.43 26.19 -19.00
N GLY A 48 8.96 26.17 -17.75
CA GLY A 48 9.68 25.55 -16.65
C GLY A 48 8.86 25.42 -15.37
N PRO A 49 9.44 24.85 -14.31
CA PRO A 49 8.78 24.80 -13.02
C PRO A 49 8.85 26.15 -12.32
N VAL A 50 7.78 26.48 -11.60
CA VAL A 50 7.74 27.57 -10.62
C VAL A 50 7.38 27.00 -9.26
N ILE A 51 8.09 27.43 -8.23
CA ILE A 51 7.84 27.02 -6.85
C ILE A 51 7.35 28.24 -6.07
N TYR A 52 6.15 28.19 -5.53
CA TYR A 52 5.62 29.22 -4.63
C TYR A 52 5.98 28.92 -3.18
N TRP A 53 6.13 30.00 -2.42
CA TRP A 53 6.57 29.95 -1.02
C TRP A 53 5.65 30.78 -0.13
N GLU A 54 5.16 30.17 0.95
CA GLU A 54 4.43 30.82 2.03
C GLU A 54 5.12 30.50 3.36
N ASP A 55 5.46 31.49 4.17
CA ASP A 55 6.14 31.31 5.48
C ASP A 55 7.40 30.42 5.42
N GLU A 56 8.20 30.58 4.37
CA GLU A 56 9.40 29.76 4.06
C GLU A 56 9.12 28.27 3.83
N GLU A 57 7.86 27.89 3.61
CA GLU A 57 7.43 26.57 3.16
C GLU A 57 7.03 26.61 1.70
N VAL A 58 7.27 25.51 0.98
CA VAL A 58 6.77 25.33 -0.38
C VAL A 58 5.26 25.19 -0.30
N SER A 59 4.52 26.11 -0.92
CA SER A 59 3.06 26.05 -0.97
C SER A 59 2.60 25.25 -2.19
N GLU A 60 3.09 25.60 -3.38
CA GLU A 60 2.65 25.01 -4.65
C GLU A 60 3.80 24.91 -5.65
N ILE A 61 3.76 23.90 -6.51
CA ILE A 61 4.65 23.77 -7.67
C ILE A 61 3.78 23.77 -8.91
N HIS A 62 4.01 24.73 -9.79
CA HIS A 62 3.29 24.87 -11.05
C HIS A 62 4.25 24.91 -12.22
N THR A 63 3.68 25.02 -13.40
CA THR A 63 4.40 25.26 -14.64
C THR A 63 4.22 26.70 -15.06
N TRP A 64 5.32 27.40 -15.30
CA TRP A 64 5.30 28.69 -15.99
C TRP A 64 5.49 28.49 -17.48
N LYS A 65 4.79 29.28 -18.29
CA LYS A 65 4.88 29.31 -19.76
C LYS A 65 4.90 30.75 -20.23
N VAL A 66 5.73 31.05 -21.23
CA VAL A 66 5.76 32.36 -21.88
C VAL A 66 5.42 32.23 -23.35
N ASN A 67 4.45 33.04 -23.79
CA ASN A 67 4.23 33.28 -25.21
C ASN A 67 5.17 34.40 -25.69
N PRO A 68 6.22 34.08 -26.47
CA PRO A 68 7.23 35.07 -26.86
C PRO A 68 6.69 36.15 -27.82
N ASN A 69 5.52 35.93 -28.43
CA ASN A 69 4.94 36.89 -29.36
C ASN A 69 4.10 37.96 -28.64
N SER A 70 3.57 37.65 -27.46
CA SER A 70 2.71 38.55 -26.68
C SER A 70 3.34 39.02 -25.38
N ASN A 71 4.50 38.48 -24.97
CA ASN A 71 5.07 38.67 -23.62
C ASN A 71 4.05 38.34 -22.54
N GLU A 72 3.27 37.29 -22.77
CA GLU A 72 2.29 36.79 -21.82
C GLU A 72 2.93 35.64 -21.04
N LEU A 73 3.00 35.81 -19.72
CA LEU A 73 3.42 34.80 -18.76
C LEU A 73 2.15 34.16 -18.19
N GLU A 74 2.10 32.84 -18.30
CA GLU A 74 1.05 31.97 -17.77
C GLU A 74 1.67 31.11 -16.67
N ILE A 75 1.03 31.09 -15.50
CA ILE A 75 1.34 30.17 -14.41
C ILE A 75 0.02 29.61 -13.91
N TYR A 76 -0.15 28.30 -13.99
CA TYR A 76 -1.40 27.62 -13.66
C TYR A 76 -2.60 28.23 -14.40
N TYR A 77 -3.62 28.76 -13.71
CA TYR A 77 -4.76 29.42 -14.36
C TYR A 77 -4.57 30.93 -14.54
N ASP A 78 -3.49 31.50 -14.02
CA ASP A 78 -3.21 32.93 -14.12
C ASP A 78 -2.39 33.22 -15.36
N SER A 79 -2.88 34.15 -16.17
CA SER A 79 -2.17 34.65 -17.35
C SER A 79 -2.16 36.17 -17.37
N GLY A 80 -1.04 36.73 -17.80
CA GLY A 80 -0.82 38.17 -17.75
C GLY A 80 0.38 38.62 -18.57
N ILE A 81 0.33 39.86 -19.05
CA ILE A 81 1.49 40.49 -19.68
C ILE A 81 2.54 40.74 -18.59
N TYR A 82 3.79 40.38 -18.88
CA TYR A 82 4.92 40.68 -17.99
C TYR A 82 5.95 41.58 -18.67
N ASP A 83 6.70 42.31 -17.84
CA ASP A 83 7.85 43.10 -18.22
C ASP A 83 8.94 42.96 -17.15
N ILE A 84 10.21 42.90 -17.58
CA ILE A 84 11.37 42.85 -16.68
C ILE A 84 12.15 44.15 -16.87
N SER A 85 12.51 44.80 -15.76
CA SER A 85 13.32 46.01 -15.76
C SER A 85 14.65 45.80 -16.48
N SER A 86 15.22 46.89 -17.01
CA SER A 86 16.47 46.83 -17.76
C SER A 86 17.68 46.32 -16.96
N ASP A 87 17.63 46.40 -15.63
CA ASP A 87 18.66 45.87 -14.73
C ASP A 87 18.40 44.40 -14.31
N GLY A 88 17.26 43.82 -14.72
CA GLY A 88 16.88 42.44 -14.44
C GLY A 88 16.36 42.17 -13.03
N ASN A 89 16.20 43.21 -12.20
CA ASN A 89 15.89 43.06 -10.77
C ASN A 89 14.41 43.22 -10.43
N GLN A 90 13.59 43.66 -11.38
CA GLN A 90 12.16 43.88 -11.17
C GLN A 90 11.35 43.19 -12.25
N LEU A 91 10.37 42.39 -11.84
CA LEU A 91 9.40 41.75 -12.69
C LEU A 91 8.03 42.36 -12.40
N HIS A 92 7.43 42.97 -13.43
CA HIS A 92 6.05 43.40 -13.42
C HIS A 92 5.22 42.32 -14.10
N TRP A 93 4.21 41.75 -13.44
CA TRP A 93 3.35 40.73 -14.05
C TRP A 93 1.88 41.01 -13.77
N ASN A 94 1.13 41.41 -14.81
CA ASN A 94 -0.25 41.88 -14.69
C ASN A 94 -1.27 40.83 -15.13
N THR A 95 -1.86 40.13 -14.16
CA THR A 95 -2.84 39.06 -14.38
C THR A 95 -4.27 39.55 -14.17
N ALA A 96 -5.23 38.96 -14.89
CA ALA A 96 -6.64 39.35 -14.78
C ALA A 96 -7.24 39.10 -13.38
N SER A 97 -6.72 38.10 -12.66
CA SER A 97 -7.17 37.71 -11.32
C SER A 97 -6.69 38.65 -10.20
N TRP A 98 -5.69 39.51 -10.49
CA TRP A 98 -5.04 40.38 -9.50
C TRP A 98 -5.16 41.88 -9.84
N LYS A 99 -6.05 42.25 -10.78
CA LYS A 99 -6.22 43.61 -11.32
C LYS A 99 -6.47 44.72 -10.30
N ASP A 100 -6.97 44.40 -9.11
CA ASP A 100 -7.38 45.37 -8.08
C ASP A 100 -6.33 45.54 -6.96
N LYS A 101 -5.18 44.83 -7.02
CA LYS A 101 -4.06 45.02 -6.10
C LYS A 101 -3.03 45.94 -6.74
N GLU A 102 -2.95 47.19 -6.27
CA GLU A 102 -1.83 48.07 -6.59
C GLU A 102 -0.52 47.38 -6.11
N GLU A 103 0.47 47.31 -7.01
CA GLU A 103 1.83 46.77 -6.83
C GLU A 103 2.01 45.25 -7.10
N LEU A 104 1.86 44.89 -8.37
CA LEU A 104 2.26 43.62 -9.00
C LEU A 104 3.78 43.57 -9.34
N LEU A 105 4.58 44.17 -8.47
CA LEU A 105 6.03 44.26 -8.59
C LEU A 105 6.67 43.11 -7.81
N TRP A 106 7.54 42.39 -8.48
CA TRP A 106 8.34 41.34 -7.89
C TRP A 106 9.81 41.74 -7.97
N GLU A 107 10.49 41.78 -6.83
CA GLU A 107 11.92 42.04 -6.74
C GLU A 107 12.69 40.73 -6.81
N LYS A 108 13.76 40.72 -7.61
CA LYS A 108 14.68 39.59 -7.68
C LYS A 108 15.52 39.54 -6.41
N ILE A 109 15.49 38.41 -5.72
CA ILE A 109 16.20 38.21 -4.44
C ILE A 109 17.35 37.20 -4.53
N ASP A 110 17.35 36.32 -5.55
CA ASP A 110 18.45 35.38 -5.79
C ASP A 110 18.49 34.94 -7.26
N ASP A 111 19.68 34.61 -7.74
CA ASP A 111 19.90 33.95 -9.03
C ASP A 111 19.92 32.43 -8.81
N ILE A 112 18.85 31.76 -9.22
CA ILE A 112 18.74 30.29 -9.12
C ILE A 112 19.47 29.66 -10.32
N GLU A 113 20.78 29.86 -10.40
CA GLU A 113 21.59 29.15 -11.38
C GLU A 113 21.82 27.70 -10.92
N SER A 114 21.43 26.75 -11.78
CA SER A 114 21.76 25.34 -11.59
C SER A 114 23.20 25.10 -12.02
N LYS A 115 24.10 24.88 -11.06
CA LYS A 115 25.49 24.46 -11.32
C LYS A 115 25.57 22.94 -11.40
N ASN A 116 26.54 22.45 -12.17
CA ASN A 116 26.82 21.02 -12.37
C ASN A 116 25.59 20.19 -12.81
N VAL A 117 24.89 20.67 -13.84
CA VAL A 117 23.67 20.01 -14.32
C VAL A 117 24.00 18.71 -15.07
N ILE A 118 23.49 17.59 -14.56
CA ILE A 118 23.49 16.28 -15.20
C ILE A 118 22.13 16.07 -15.84
N ASN A 119 22.09 15.82 -17.15
CA ASN A 119 20.85 15.62 -17.89
C ASN A 119 20.70 14.15 -18.29
N ILE A 120 19.53 13.57 -18.02
CA ILE A 120 19.25 12.14 -18.26
C ILE A 120 19.42 11.72 -19.73
N LYS A 121 19.16 12.61 -20.69
CA LYS A 121 19.31 12.33 -22.13
C LYS A 121 20.76 12.44 -22.60
N LYS A 122 21.62 13.14 -21.85
CA LYS A 122 23.03 13.32 -22.18
C LYS A 122 23.91 12.27 -21.52
N ASP A 123 23.70 12.03 -20.22
CA ASP A 123 24.49 11.09 -19.43
C ASP A 123 23.57 10.37 -18.40
N PRO A 124 22.86 9.31 -18.83
CA PRO A 124 21.94 8.58 -17.96
C PRO A 124 22.66 7.86 -16.82
N ASP A 125 23.90 7.40 -17.01
CA ASP A 125 24.67 6.70 -15.98
C ASP A 125 25.09 7.66 -14.86
N ALA A 126 25.61 8.84 -15.22
CA ALA A 126 25.89 9.89 -14.23
C ALA A 126 24.61 10.35 -13.52
N PHE A 127 23.50 10.47 -14.25
CA PHE A 127 22.21 10.83 -13.66
C PHE A 127 21.79 9.82 -12.59
N VAL A 128 21.85 8.52 -12.89
CA VAL A 128 21.45 7.48 -11.92
C VAL A 128 22.42 7.41 -10.73
N ASN A 129 23.73 7.62 -10.95
CA ASN A 129 24.69 7.68 -9.85
C ASN A 129 24.40 8.85 -8.90
N GLU A 130 24.03 10.01 -9.44
CA GLU A 130 23.68 11.18 -8.66
C GLU A 130 22.34 11.03 -7.93
N LEU A 131 21.34 10.47 -8.63
CA LEU A 131 20.02 10.16 -8.08
C LEU A 131 20.12 9.26 -6.84
N THR A 132 20.98 8.25 -6.91
CA THR A 132 21.11 7.22 -5.87
C THR A 132 22.19 7.51 -4.84
N GLY A 133 22.94 8.61 -5.03
CA GLY A 133 23.98 9.07 -4.11
C GLY A 133 23.52 10.14 -3.12
N ALA A 134 22.29 10.63 -3.25
CA ALA A 134 21.73 11.67 -2.39
C ALA A 134 20.36 11.25 -1.84
N VAL A 135 20.07 11.70 -0.63
CA VAL A 135 18.72 11.73 -0.08
C VAL A 135 18.00 12.94 -0.69
N TRP A 136 16.72 12.78 -0.98
CA TRP A 136 15.90 13.81 -1.60
C TRP A 136 14.74 14.19 -0.69
N SER A 137 14.16 15.35 -0.93
CA SER A 137 13.01 15.85 -0.17
C SER A 137 12.02 16.52 -1.10
N SER A 138 10.73 16.33 -0.89
CA SER A 138 9.69 17.08 -1.61
C SER A 138 9.55 18.51 -1.13
N ASN A 139 10.14 18.87 0.02
CA ASN A 139 10.12 20.24 0.50
C ASN A 139 11.50 20.80 0.87
N PHE A 140 11.57 22.13 0.92
CA PHE A 140 12.81 22.83 1.24
C PHE A 140 13.29 22.64 2.69
N LYS A 141 12.36 22.44 3.64
CA LYS A 141 12.69 22.18 5.05
C LYS A 141 13.34 20.82 5.26
N LYS A 142 13.33 19.94 4.24
CA LYS A 142 13.92 18.59 4.26
C LYS A 142 13.41 17.76 5.43
N ASN A 143 12.12 17.91 5.73
CA ASN A 143 11.50 17.13 6.79
C ASN A 143 11.03 15.75 6.28
N ASP A 144 10.71 15.61 5.00
CA ASP A 144 10.52 14.32 4.34
C ASP A 144 11.83 13.85 3.72
N HIS A 145 11.95 12.53 3.55
CA HIS A 145 13.15 11.91 3.01
C HIS A 145 12.77 10.91 1.92
N LYS A 146 13.46 10.94 0.80
CA LYS A 146 13.26 10.06 -0.34
C LYS A 146 14.60 9.49 -0.77
N GLU A 147 14.70 8.18 -0.82
CA GLU A 147 15.92 7.47 -1.14
C GLU A 147 15.71 6.58 -2.37
N PHE A 148 16.52 6.80 -3.40
CA PHE A 148 16.54 5.94 -4.58
C PHE A 148 17.63 4.89 -4.40
N THR A 149 17.23 3.65 -4.14
CA THR A 149 18.16 2.54 -3.91
C THR A 149 18.22 1.64 -5.14
N LYS A 150 19.41 1.50 -5.77
CA LYS A 150 19.62 0.52 -6.84
C LYS A 150 19.46 -0.90 -6.32
N THR A 151 18.82 -1.79 -7.06
CA THR A 151 18.65 -3.20 -6.65
C THR A 151 19.47 -4.13 -7.54
N PHE A 152 18.82 -4.86 -8.44
CA PHE A 152 19.41 -5.87 -9.34
C PHE A 152 19.94 -5.27 -10.64
N SER A 153 19.59 -4.02 -10.95
CA SER A 153 20.05 -3.26 -12.12
C SER A 153 20.84 -2.03 -11.69
N SER A 154 21.73 -1.56 -12.56
CA SER A 154 22.41 -0.27 -12.39
C SER A 154 21.53 0.93 -12.70
N THR A 155 20.39 0.73 -13.37
CA THR A 155 19.47 1.77 -13.86
C THR A 155 18.06 1.67 -13.29
N SER A 156 17.80 0.76 -12.34
CA SER A 156 16.50 0.66 -11.68
C SER A 156 16.65 0.23 -10.22
N GLY A 157 15.57 0.39 -9.46
CA GLY A 157 15.58 0.10 -8.04
C GLY A 157 14.26 0.41 -7.36
N ILE A 158 14.34 0.66 -6.05
CA ILE A 158 13.21 1.04 -5.21
C ILE A 158 13.41 2.45 -4.67
N LEU A 159 12.34 3.23 -4.71
CA LEU A 159 12.18 4.52 -4.07
C LEU A 159 11.52 4.27 -2.72
N THR A 160 12.21 4.64 -1.66
CA THR A 160 11.68 4.61 -0.29
C THR A 160 11.46 6.04 0.16
N GLY A 161 10.22 6.36 0.53
CA GLY A 161 9.82 7.65 1.07
C GLY A 161 9.49 7.57 2.55
N PHE A 162 9.84 8.63 3.27
CA PHE A 162 9.46 8.85 4.66
C PHE A 162 8.85 10.22 4.83
N ASP A 163 7.77 10.29 5.61
CA ASP A 163 7.13 11.54 5.98
C ASP A 163 7.95 12.35 7.02
N LYS A 164 7.41 13.49 7.43
CA LYS A 164 8.01 14.37 8.45
C LYS A 164 8.17 13.72 9.84
N GLU A 165 7.43 12.66 10.13
CA GLU A 165 7.53 11.87 11.37
C GLU A 165 8.50 10.69 11.23
N LYS A 166 9.20 10.60 10.08
CA LYS A 166 10.08 9.49 9.68
C LYS A 166 9.35 8.16 9.55
N LYS A 167 8.04 8.19 9.32
CA LYS A 167 7.26 6.99 8.99
C LYS A 167 7.35 6.74 7.50
N LEU A 168 7.47 5.47 7.14
CA LEU A 168 7.46 5.04 5.75
C LEU A 168 6.14 5.48 5.09
N ASP A 169 6.21 6.27 4.03
CA ASP A 169 5.03 6.82 3.31
C ASP A 169 4.97 6.38 1.84
N ASN A 170 6.09 5.97 1.26
CA ASN A 170 6.17 5.52 -0.12
C ASN A 170 7.14 4.34 -0.28
N LEU A 171 6.76 3.36 -1.09
CA LEU A 171 7.60 2.23 -1.49
C LEU A 171 7.26 1.84 -2.93
N GLN A 172 8.03 2.34 -3.89
CA GLN A 172 7.74 2.21 -5.32
C GLN A 172 8.97 1.80 -6.12
N SER A 173 8.78 1.14 -7.25
CA SER A 173 9.88 0.93 -8.21
C SER A 173 10.29 2.25 -8.86
N TRP A 174 11.56 2.38 -9.24
CA TRP A 174 12.00 3.41 -10.18
C TRP A 174 12.89 2.81 -11.26
N GLY A 175 12.99 3.49 -12.40
CA GLY A 175 13.85 3.06 -13.49
C GLY A 175 14.23 4.19 -14.43
N VAL A 176 15.39 4.05 -15.06
CA VAL A 176 15.86 4.91 -16.14
C VAL A 176 16.15 4.05 -17.35
N ALA A 177 15.49 4.37 -18.46
CA ALA A 177 15.71 3.70 -19.74
C ALA A 177 15.44 4.68 -20.89
N SER A 178 16.27 4.64 -21.93
CA SER A 178 16.07 5.45 -23.15
C SER A 178 15.89 6.96 -22.90
N GLY A 179 16.56 7.51 -21.87
CA GLY A 179 16.45 8.91 -21.49
C GLY A 179 15.14 9.30 -20.79
N VAL A 180 14.34 8.31 -20.38
CA VAL A 180 13.11 8.46 -19.61
C VAL A 180 13.35 8.00 -18.18
N PHE A 181 12.80 8.74 -17.22
CA PHE A 181 12.80 8.40 -15.80
C PHE A 181 11.39 8.02 -15.38
N MET A 182 11.24 6.88 -14.71
CA MET A 182 9.95 6.37 -14.26
C MET A 182 9.98 6.14 -12.75
N ILE A 183 8.89 6.51 -12.07
CA ILE A 183 8.59 6.17 -10.67
C ILE A 183 7.23 5.47 -10.64
N GLY A 184 7.15 4.34 -9.94
CA GLY A 184 5.96 3.49 -9.92
C GLY A 184 5.55 3.05 -11.33
N THR A 185 4.23 2.95 -11.54
CA THR A 185 3.61 2.53 -12.80
C THR A 185 3.02 3.68 -13.63
N SER A 186 2.89 4.87 -13.06
CA SER A 186 2.21 6.01 -13.67
C SER A 186 3.13 7.19 -13.98
N ASP A 187 4.18 7.39 -13.20
CA ASP A 187 4.92 8.64 -13.23
C ASP A 187 6.09 8.51 -14.19
N LEU A 188 5.83 8.86 -15.45
CA LEU A 188 6.78 8.78 -16.55
C LEU A 188 7.26 10.18 -16.95
N TYR A 189 8.51 10.46 -16.64
CA TYR A 189 9.16 11.73 -16.94
C TYR A 189 10.03 11.61 -18.19
N VAL A 190 9.65 12.35 -19.24
CA VAL A 190 10.31 12.32 -20.56
C VAL A 190 11.59 13.14 -20.59
N GLU A 191 11.77 14.05 -19.62
CA GLU A 191 13.03 14.75 -19.40
C GLU A 191 13.31 14.88 -17.90
N ALA A 192 14.58 14.78 -17.52
CA ALA A 192 15.02 14.94 -16.14
C ALA A 192 16.45 15.51 -16.08
N LEU A 193 16.71 16.29 -15.04
CA LEU A 193 18.03 16.82 -14.72
C LEU A 193 18.27 16.80 -13.21
N ILE A 194 19.53 16.67 -12.83
CA ILE A 194 20.00 16.81 -11.45
C ILE A 194 21.05 17.91 -11.42
N SER A 195 20.98 18.76 -10.40
CA SER A 195 21.96 19.79 -10.07
C SER A 195 22.46 19.59 -8.63
N ASP A 196 23.34 20.49 -8.19
CA ASP A 196 23.79 20.53 -6.80
C ASP A 196 22.64 20.77 -5.79
N LYS A 197 21.49 21.29 -6.23
CA LYS A 197 20.37 21.66 -5.35
C LYS A 197 19.10 20.86 -5.60
N TYR A 198 18.84 20.44 -6.84
CA TYR A 198 17.53 19.93 -7.26
C TYR A 198 17.65 18.73 -8.19
N LEU A 199 16.69 17.82 -8.07
CA LEU A 199 16.24 16.95 -9.13
C LEU A 199 14.97 17.60 -9.71
N ILE A 200 14.95 17.79 -11.03
CA ILE A 200 13.79 18.28 -11.75
C ILE A 200 13.47 17.27 -12.85
N ALA A 201 12.22 16.84 -12.95
CA ALA A 201 11.75 15.98 -14.02
C ALA A 201 10.40 16.47 -14.54
N VAL A 202 10.08 16.20 -15.81
CA VAL A 202 8.84 16.64 -16.45
C VAL A 202 8.21 15.51 -17.25
N ASP A 203 6.90 15.36 -17.16
CA ASP A 203 6.13 14.43 -17.97
C ASP A 203 5.75 15.03 -19.34
N GLU A 204 4.98 14.30 -20.14
CA GLU A 204 4.53 14.77 -21.46
C GLU A 204 3.51 15.92 -21.41
N ASN A 205 2.84 16.10 -20.27
CA ASN A 205 1.81 17.12 -20.04
C ASN A 205 2.38 18.39 -19.40
N ASP A 206 3.71 18.50 -19.30
CA ASP A 206 4.43 19.55 -18.59
C ASP A 206 4.13 19.59 -17.07
N TYR A 207 3.80 18.46 -16.44
CA TYR A 207 3.79 18.32 -14.97
C TYR A 207 5.19 18.03 -14.45
N PHE A 208 5.63 18.83 -13.48
CA PHE A 208 6.98 18.76 -12.95
C PHE A 208 7.05 18.01 -11.62
N LEU A 209 8.05 17.14 -11.50
CA LEU A 209 8.59 16.68 -10.23
C LEU A 209 9.77 17.57 -9.87
N VAL A 210 9.77 18.14 -8.67
CA VAL A 210 10.92 18.84 -8.10
C VAL A 210 11.24 18.25 -6.74
N LEU A 211 12.46 17.76 -6.56
CA LEU A 211 12.97 17.29 -5.29
C LEU A 211 14.24 18.07 -4.90
N TYR A 212 14.31 18.47 -3.64
CA TYR A 212 15.46 19.15 -3.06
C TYR A 212 16.52 18.15 -2.65
N ARG A 213 17.77 18.44 -2.99
CA ARG A 213 18.90 17.61 -2.62
C ARG A 213 19.19 17.74 -1.12
N GLY A 214 19.17 16.61 -0.43
CA GLY A 214 19.54 16.43 0.97
C GLY A 214 21.00 15.99 1.13
N ASP A 215 21.24 15.22 2.18
CA ASP A 215 22.55 14.67 2.49
C ASP A 215 22.93 13.51 1.54
N THR A 216 24.16 13.05 1.61
CA THR A 216 24.62 11.87 0.86
C THR A 216 23.99 10.62 1.45
N THR A 217 23.52 9.69 0.62
CA THR A 217 22.98 8.40 1.08
C THR A 217 24.03 7.58 1.79
N GLU A 218 23.64 6.90 2.88
CA GLU A 218 24.50 5.93 3.54
C GLU A 218 24.74 4.69 2.67
N LYS A 219 25.94 4.10 2.78
CA LYS A 219 26.25 2.85 2.12
C LYS A 219 25.73 1.69 2.97
N LEU A 220 24.60 1.14 2.56
CA LEU A 220 23.99 -0.02 3.19
C LEU A 220 24.63 -1.33 2.73
N GLU A 221 24.73 -2.29 3.65
CA GLU A 221 25.14 -3.65 3.33
C GLU A 221 24.14 -4.31 2.37
N ARG A 222 24.65 -5.11 1.44
CA ARG A 222 23.87 -5.82 0.44
C ARG A 222 24.05 -7.32 0.62
N ILE A 223 22.98 -8.01 1.00
CA ILE A 223 22.95 -9.45 1.20
C ILE A 223 22.07 -10.05 0.12
N SER A 224 22.67 -10.75 -0.86
CA SER A 224 21.92 -11.41 -1.92
C SER A 224 21.58 -12.85 -1.50
N LEU A 225 20.40 -13.32 -1.88
CA LEU A 225 20.00 -14.71 -1.68
C LEU A 225 20.97 -15.69 -2.39
N LYS A 226 21.51 -15.27 -3.53
CA LYS A 226 22.40 -16.09 -4.36
C LYS A 226 23.79 -16.27 -3.75
N ASP A 227 24.37 -15.19 -3.23
CA ASP A 227 25.77 -15.18 -2.80
C ASP A 227 25.91 -15.45 -1.28
N SER A 228 24.90 -15.08 -0.49
CA SER A 228 24.92 -15.15 0.97
C SER A 228 23.61 -15.74 1.54
N ARG A 229 23.15 -16.87 0.99
CA ARG A 229 21.88 -17.54 1.37
C ARG A 229 21.59 -17.56 2.87
N GLU A 230 22.53 -18.04 3.69
CA GLU A 230 22.31 -18.20 5.14
C GLU A 230 22.07 -16.85 5.83
N GLN A 231 22.87 -15.84 5.50
CA GLN A 231 22.68 -14.48 5.99
C GLN A 231 21.37 -13.86 5.48
N PHE A 232 21.01 -14.14 4.22
CA PHE A 232 19.77 -13.65 3.64
C PHE A 232 18.55 -14.23 4.36
N LEU A 233 18.51 -15.55 4.55
CA LEU A 233 17.40 -16.24 5.23
C LEU A 233 17.32 -15.82 6.71
N SER A 234 18.45 -15.72 7.41
CA SER A 234 18.52 -15.17 8.76
C SER A 234 17.92 -13.75 8.83
N SER A 235 18.30 -12.86 7.91
CA SER A 235 17.74 -11.51 7.89
C SER A 235 16.27 -11.46 7.47
N LEU A 236 15.83 -12.38 6.61
CA LEU A 236 14.43 -12.55 6.19
C LEU A 236 13.54 -12.94 7.37
N THR A 237 14.00 -13.87 8.22
CA THR A 237 13.23 -14.39 9.35
C THR A 237 13.35 -13.55 10.61
N THR A 238 14.22 -12.55 10.61
CA THR A 238 14.38 -11.58 11.70
C THR A 238 13.26 -10.54 11.69
N GLY A 239 12.59 -10.30 12.81
CA GLY A 239 11.56 -9.26 12.95
C GLY A 239 10.38 -9.43 11.98
N ALA A 240 9.95 -8.33 11.36
CA ALA A 240 8.88 -8.33 10.36
C ALA A 240 9.14 -7.34 9.22
N TRP A 241 8.44 -7.53 8.11
CA TRP A 241 8.51 -6.72 6.90
C TRP A 241 7.17 -6.04 6.62
N LYS A 242 7.18 -4.88 5.98
CA LYS A 242 6.01 -4.04 5.77
C LYS A 242 5.86 -3.67 4.30
N GLN A 243 4.62 -3.69 3.82
CA GLN A 243 4.19 -3.01 2.61
C GLN A 243 3.12 -1.99 2.95
N ILE A 244 3.19 -0.83 2.31
CA ILE A 244 2.28 0.28 2.55
C ILE A 244 0.97 0.02 1.83
N GLY A 245 -0.15 0.18 2.52
CA GLY A 245 -1.46 0.15 1.89
C GLY A 245 -1.90 1.55 1.46
N PHE A 246 -2.23 1.74 0.17
CA PHE A 246 -2.75 3.04 -0.30
C PHE A 246 -4.20 3.30 0.15
N TYR A 247 -5.02 2.24 0.19
CA TYR A 247 -6.45 2.29 0.56
C TYR A 247 -6.81 1.30 1.66
N SER A 248 -5.80 0.67 2.26
CA SER A 248 -5.93 -0.33 3.31
C SER A 248 -4.88 -0.08 4.38
N PRO A 249 -5.02 -0.64 5.59
CA PRO A 249 -3.92 -0.69 6.53
C PRO A 249 -2.67 -1.33 5.91
N ASP A 250 -1.52 -0.95 6.43
CA ASP A 250 -0.24 -1.55 6.06
C ASP A 250 -0.26 -3.06 6.31
N SER A 251 0.36 -3.79 5.40
CA SER A 251 0.51 -5.24 5.53
C SER A 251 1.85 -5.56 6.16
N ILE A 252 1.82 -6.30 7.27
CA ILE A 252 3.01 -6.80 7.97
C ILE A 252 3.21 -8.27 7.63
N PHE A 253 4.42 -8.65 7.25
CA PHE A 253 4.80 -9.98 6.81
C PHE A 253 5.86 -10.54 7.76
N ARG A 254 5.56 -11.67 8.40
CA ARG A 254 6.49 -12.40 9.27
C ARG A 254 6.88 -13.71 8.63
N TYR A 255 8.11 -13.81 8.16
CA TYR A 255 8.68 -15.07 7.68
C TYR A 255 9.20 -15.85 8.88
N ARG A 256 8.66 -17.05 9.09
CA ARG A 256 9.03 -17.93 10.19
C ARG A 256 9.39 -19.31 9.66
N PRO A 257 10.59 -19.84 9.93
CA PRO A 257 10.92 -21.24 9.69
C PRO A 257 10.01 -22.11 10.57
N ILE A 258 9.48 -23.21 10.02
CA ILE A 258 8.63 -24.13 10.78
C ILE A 258 9.16 -25.56 10.65
N GLU A 259 9.23 -26.08 9.42
CA GLU A 259 9.69 -27.44 9.16
C GLU A 259 11.23 -27.55 9.09
N GLY A 260 11.92 -26.41 9.02
CA GLY A 260 13.37 -26.31 9.03
C GLY A 260 13.83 -24.94 8.54
N GLU A 261 15.14 -24.67 8.57
CA GLU A 261 15.70 -23.35 8.20
C GLU A 261 15.44 -22.92 6.74
N LEU A 262 14.98 -23.84 5.90
CA LEU A 262 14.70 -23.60 4.48
C LEU A 262 13.21 -23.67 4.13
N LYS A 263 12.33 -23.88 5.12
CA LYS A 263 10.88 -23.99 4.87
C LYS A 263 10.08 -23.52 6.07
N GLY A 264 9.02 -22.76 5.80
CA GLY A 264 8.15 -22.29 6.87
C GLY A 264 6.90 -21.58 6.36
N ARG A 265 6.45 -20.59 7.13
CA ARG A 265 5.28 -19.78 6.80
C ARG A 265 5.61 -18.30 6.74
N VAL A 266 4.95 -17.59 5.83
CA VAL A 266 4.83 -16.14 5.90
C VAL A 266 3.43 -15.83 6.41
N PHE A 267 3.38 -15.15 7.55
CA PHE A 267 2.13 -14.66 8.12
C PHE A 267 1.94 -13.21 7.69
N GLN A 268 0.84 -12.94 6.98
CA GLN A 268 0.46 -11.58 6.61
C GLN A 268 -0.55 -11.05 7.62
N GLU A 269 -0.30 -9.87 8.15
CA GLU A 269 -1.15 -9.20 9.11
C GLU A 269 -1.55 -7.80 8.67
N GLN A 270 -2.74 -7.38 9.11
CA GLN A 270 -3.22 -6.00 9.02
C GLN A 270 -3.96 -5.68 10.32
N ASP A 271 -3.68 -4.51 10.92
CA ASP A 271 -4.24 -4.11 12.22
C ASP A 271 -4.12 -5.20 13.31
N SER A 272 -2.95 -5.86 13.38
CA SER A 272 -2.66 -7.00 14.28
C SER A 272 -3.49 -8.27 14.05
N LYS A 273 -4.27 -8.36 12.96
CA LYS A 273 -5.07 -9.53 12.61
C LYS A 273 -4.35 -10.37 11.57
N LEU A 274 -4.45 -11.70 11.67
CA LEU A 274 -3.98 -12.59 10.61
C LEU A 274 -4.90 -12.48 9.38
N ILE A 275 -4.33 -12.05 8.26
CA ILE A 275 -5.03 -11.92 6.98
C ILE A 275 -4.83 -13.16 6.13
N SER A 276 -3.60 -13.62 6.01
CA SER A 276 -3.26 -14.79 5.21
C SER A 276 -2.05 -15.51 5.79
N THR A 277 -1.86 -16.75 5.36
CA THR A 277 -0.65 -17.51 5.65
C THR A 277 -0.28 -18.29 4.41
N GLU A 278 0.98 -18.21 4.01
CA GLU A 278 1.50 -18.91 2.84
C GLU A 278 2.75 -19.70 3.21
N VAL A 279 2.93 -20.86 2.57
CA VAL A 279 4.15 -21.66 2.72
C VAL A 279 5.26 -20.97 1.95
N TRP A 280 6.43 -20.77 2.57
CA TRP A 280 7.65 -20.42 1.85
C TRP A 280 8.66 -21.55 1.90
N GLU A 281 9.42 -21.71 0.82
CA GLU A 281 10.48 -22.71 0.74
C GLU A 281 11.67 -22.20 -0.08
N TYR A 282 12.86 -22.60 0.33
CA TYR A 282 14.08 -22.45 -0.46
C TYR A 282 14.55 -23.81 -0.96
N SER A 283 14.60 -23.97 -2.28
CA SER A 283 15.05 -25.20 -2.92
C SER A 283 16.56 -25.20 -3.08
N LEU A 284 17.26 -26.11 -2.38
CA LEU A 284 18.71 -26.31 -2.56
C LEU A 284 19.07 -26.79 -3.98
N ALA A 285 18.15 -27.46 -4.67
CA ALA A 285 18.40 -28.03 -5.99
C ALA A 285 18.36 -26.97 -7.10
N THR A 286 17.45 -26.00 -6.98
CA THR A 286 17.24 -24.96 -8.01
C THR A 286 17.78 -23.60 -7.60
N GLY A 287 18.05 -23.39 -6.30
CA GLY A 287 18.38 -22.08 -5.73
C GLY A 287 17.20 -21.11 -5.68
N ALA A 288 16.00 -21.58 -6.01
CA ALA A 288 14.80 -20.75 -6.05
C ALA A 288 14.18 -20.60 -4.66
N PHE A 289 13.69 -19.38 -4.39
CA PHE A 289 12.86 -19.09 -3.23
C PHE A 289 11.41 -19.01 -3.68
N LYS A 290 10.51 -19.68 -2.98
CA LYS A 290 9.08 -19.72 -3.33
C LYS A 290 8.26 -19.28 -2.15
N VAL A 291 7.18 -18.58 -2.44
CA VAL A 291 6.08 -18.31 -1.50
C VAL A 291 4.80 -18.73 -2.20
N SER A 292 4.12 -19.73 -1.65
CA SER A 292 2.97 -20.37 -2.29
C SER A 292 3.32 -20.83 -3.72
N TYR A 293 2.58 -20.38 -4.73
CA TYR A 293 2.84 -20.66 -6.15
C TYR A 293 3.79 -19.65 -6.82
N THR A 294 4.20 -18.59 -6.12
CA THR A 294 5.08 -17.55 -6.66
C THR A 294 6.53 -17.96 -6.46
N GLU A 295 7.28 -18.02 -7.57
CA GLU A 295 8.70 -18.32 -7.58
C GLU A 295 9.50 -17.03 -7.80
N TYR A 296 10.42 -16.77 -6.87
CA TYR A 296 11.34 -15.65 -6.91
C TYR A 296 12.70 -16.13 -7.40
N LEU A 297 13.12 -15.58 -8.53
CA LEU A 297 14.39 -15.90 -9.17
C LEU A 297 15.58 -15.29 -8.44
N SER A 298 15.35 -14.23 -7.66
CA SER A 298 16.37 -13.55 -6.87
C SER A 298 15.75 -12.80 -5.69
N GLY A 299 16.54 -12.67 -4.63
CA GLY A 299 16.21 -11.88 -3.44
C GLY A 299 17.42 -11.05 -3.02
N LEU A 300 17.17 -9.85 -2.55
CA LEU A 300 18.19 -8.91 -2.10
C LEU A 300 17.70 -8.17 -0.85
N ASN A 301 18.55 -8.12 0.15
CA ASN A 301 18.34 -7.35 1.37
C ASN A 301 19.39 -6.23 1.43
N ILE A 302 18.92 -4.99 1.58
CA ILE A 302 19.73 -3.77 1.59
C ILE A 302 19.35 -2.97 2.84
N GLY A 303 20.06 -3.19 3.95
CA GLY A 303 19.71 -2.61 5.25
C GLY A 303 18.29 -2.98 5.68
N ASN A 304 17.37 -2.01 5.62
CA ASN A 304 15.95 -2.22 5.97
C ASN A 304 15.06 -2.51 4.76
N LEU A 305 15.61 -2.60 3.55
CA LEU A 305 14.85 -2.87 2.33
C LEU A 305 15.04 -4.33 1.91
N LEU A 306 13.95 -5.07 1.77
CA LEU A 306 13.92 -6.40 1.16
C LEU A 306 13.27 -6.32 -0.21
N VAL A 307 13.89 -6.92 -1.22
CA VAL A 307 13.36 -6.95 -2.58
C VAL A 307 13.49 -8.35 -3.15
N PHE A 308 12.38 -8.89 -3.65
CA PHE A 308 12.36 -10.09 -4.46
C PHE A 308 12.08 -9.76 -5.92
N VAL A 309 12.59 -10.59 -6.84
CA VAL A 309 12.26 -10.54 -8.27
C VAL A 309 11.56 -11.84 -8.63
N ASP A 310 10.33 -11.73 -9.13
CA ASP A 310 9.58 -12.90 -9.59
C ASP A 310 10.03 -13.35 -10.98
N LYS A 311 9.37 -14.39 -11.50
CA LYS A 311 9.65 -14.97 -12.82
C LYS A 311 9.38 -14.02 -14.00
N ASP A 312 8.49 -13.05 -13.82
CA ASP A 312 8.07 -12.09 -14.85
C ASP A 312 8.99 -10.85 -14.84
N GLY A 313 9.86 -10.76 -13.82
CA GLY A 313 10.85 -9.70 -13.65
C GLY A 313 10.37 -8.56 -12.76
N ASP A 314 9.18 -8.70 -12.16
CA ASP A 314 8.60 -7.69 -11.29
C ASP A 314 9.26 -7.71 -9.91
N GLN A 315 9.52 -6.50 -9.40
CA GLN A 315 10.17 -6.31 -8.11
C GLN A 315 9.12 -6.14 -7.01
N ASN A 316 9.16 -7.06 -6.04
CA ASN A 316 8.33 -7.04 -4.86
C ASN A 316 9.16 -6.53 -3.69
N ALA A 317 8.92 -5.28 -3.29
CA ALA A 317 9.66 -4.61 -2.24
C ALA A 317 8.90 -4.62 -0.91
N PHE A 318 9.66 -4.70 0.17
CA PHE A 318 9.21 -4.61 1.56
C PHE A 318 10.22 -3.78 2.34
N TYR A 319 9.74 -3.09 3.36
CA TYR A 319 10.59 -2.34 4.28
C TYR A 319 10.51 -2.93 5.69
N ARG A 320 11.57 -2.83 6.49
CA ARG A 320 11.57 -3.36 7.86
C ARG A 320 10.50 -2.67 8.69
N ASP A 321 9.68 -3.45 9.39
CA ASP A 321 8.70 -2.88 10.32
C ASP A 321 9.36 -2.57 11.67
N ASP A 322 9.17 -1.35 12.16
CA ASP A 322 9.75 -0.83 13.40
C ASP A 322 8.86 -1.07 14.63
N SER A 323 7.62 -1.53 14.44
CA SER A 323 6.72 -1.90 15.54
C SER A 323 6.98 -3.32 16.07
N VAL A 324 7.70 -4.15 15.31
CA VAL A 324 8.05 -5.52 15.67
C VAL A 324 9.50 -5.59 16.12
N GLU A 325 9.73 -6.26 17.26
CA GLU A 325 11.08 -6.46 17.78
C GLU A 325 11.97 -7.22 16.80
N LEU A 326 13.21 -6.75 16.63
CA LEU A 326 14.17 -7.29 15.67
C LEU A 326 14.89 -8.53 16.22
N ILE A 327 14.12 -9.61 16.41
CA ILE A 327 14.61 -10.92 16.88
C ILE A 327 14.70 -11.88 15.70
N GLU A 328 15.81 -12.60 15.58
CA GLU A 328 15.99 -13.69 14.61
C GLU A 328 15.21 -14.93 15.06
N PHE A 329 14.47 -15.53 14.12
CA PHE A 329 13.74 -16.77 14.34
C PHE A 329 14.33 -17.92 13.54
N SER A 330 14.46 -19.07 14.20
CA SER A 330 14.92 -20.35 13.67
C SER A 330 13.83 -21.42 13.82
N ALA A 331 14.02 -22.56 13.16
CA ALA A 331 13.10 -23.70 13.36
C ALA A 331 13.19 -24.30 14.77
N SER A 332 14.25 -23.98 15.53
CA SER A 332 14.40 -24.43 16.92
C SER A 332 13.52 -23.67 17.92
N ASP A 333 12.99 -22.50 17.52
CA ASP A 333 12.07 -21.69 18.30
C ASP A 333 10.61 -22.17 18.20
N VAL A 334 10.36 -23.17 17.35
CA VAL A 334 9.03 -23.72 17.09
C VAL A 334 8.75 -24.86 18.06
N GLU A 335 7.66 -24.75 18.81
CA GLU A 335 7.14 -25.88 19.58
C GLU A 335 6.33 -26.79 18.65
N ASN A 336 6.73 -28.05 18.59
CA ASN A 336 6.16 -29.02 17.67
C ASN A 336 5.36 -30.11 18.41
N ILE A 337 4.05 -30.16 18.21
CA ILE A 337 3.13 -31.06 18.92
C ILE A 337 2.55 -32.10 17.93
N PRO A 338 3.00 -33.36 17.98
CA PRO A 338 2.46 -34.40 17.10
C PRO A 338 1.04 -34.71 17.50
N ILE A 339 0.12 -34.72 16.55
CA ILE A 339 -1.28 -34.99 16.82
C ILE A 339 -1.45 -36.49 17.04
N SER A 340 -1.94 -36.88 18.21
CA SER A 340 -2.26 -38.27 18.50
C SER A 340 -3.20 -38.39 19.69
N GLU A 341 -3.77 -39.58 19.86
CA GLU A 341 -4.55 -39.91 21.06
C GLU A 341 -3.74 -39.85 22.36
N ARG A 342 -2.40 -39.80 22.28
CA ARG A 342 -1.50 -39.72 23.44
C ARG A 342 -1.11 -38.30 23.82
N THR A 343 -1.34 -37.33 22.95
CA THR A 343 -0.93 -35.92 23.11
C THR A 343 -2.15 -34.99 23.26
N THR A 344 -3.30 -35.54 23.64
CA THR A 344 -4.57 -34.82 23.71
C THR A 344 -4.57 -33.69 24.72
N THR A 345 -3.79 -33.80 25.80
CA THR A 345 -3.63 -32.72 26.79
C THR A 345 -2.84 -31.55 26.22
N GLU A 346 -1.72 -31.80 25.53
CA GLU A 346 -0.92 -30.79 24.86
C GLU A 346 -1.71 -30.10 23.75
N ILE A 347 -2.43 -30.88 22.93
CA ILE A 347 -3.32 -30.37 21.87
C ILE A 347 -4.41 -29.48 22.48
N ASN A 348 -5.07 -29.92 23.55
CA ASN A 348 -6.09 -29.10 24.23
C ASN A 348 -5.49 -27.78 24.74
N ASN A 349 -4.32 -27.81 25.40
CA ASN A 349 -3.67 -26.59 25.90
C ASN A 349 -3.25 -25.62 24.77
N ALA A 350 -2.89 -26.15 23.60
CA ALA A 350 -2.55 -25.36 22.42
C ALA A 350 -3.80 -24.72 21.78
N LEU A 351 -4.90 -25.48 21.65
CA LEU A 351 -6.08 -25.11 20.87
C LEU A 351 -7.20 -24.44 21.67
N SER A 352 -7.22 -24.57 23.00
CA SER A 352 -8.22 -23.96 23.89
C SER A 352 -7.96 -22.47 24.15
N ARG A 353 -7.64 -21.73 23.09
CA ARG A 353 -7.38 -20.29 23.10
C ARG A 353 -8.31 -19.62 22.08
N GLN A 354 -8.72 -18.39 22.39
CA GLN A 354 -9.39 -17.57 21.39
C GLN A 354 -8.41 -17.27 20.25
N MET A 355 -8.84 -17.51 19.02
CA MET A 355 -8.02 -17.34 17.82
C MET A 355 -8.77 -16.60 16.73
N SER A 356 -8.08 -16.09 15.73
CA SER A 356 -8.65 -15.57 14.48
C SER A 356 -8.15 -16.31 13.26
N ILE A 357 -8.94 -16.22 12.20
CA ILE A 357 -8.78 -16.95 10.93
C ILE A 357 -8.44 -15.96 9.81
N GLY A 358 -7.82 -16.45 8.73
CA GLY A 358 -7.51 -15.64 7.55
C GLY A 358 -8.72 -14.80 7.11
N ASN A 359 -8.48 -13.50 6.90
CA ASN A 359 -9.41 -12.36 6.80
C ASN A 359 -9.63 -11.57 8.09
N GLY A 360 -9.18 -12.05 9.25
CA GLY A 360 -9.06 -11.26 10.50
C GLY A 360 -10.37 -10.83 11.18
N ASN A 361 -11.54 -11.13 10.61
CA ASN A 361 -12.82 -10.63 11.12
C ASN A 361 -13.52 -11.59 12.08
N ASP A 362 -13.23 -12.88 11.99
CA ASP A 362 -13.93 -13.90 12.77
C ASP A 362 -13.07 -14.46 13.90
N PHE A 363 -13.68 -14.59 15.08
CA PHE A 363 -13.12 -15.32 16.21
C PHE A 363 -13.42 -16.80 16.07
N THR A 364 -12.49 -17.62 16.53
CA THR A 364 -12.61 -19.06 16.57
C THR A 364 -12.11 -19.65 17.87
N LEU A 365 -12.67 -20.81 18.20
CA LEU A 365 -12.36 -21.53 19.43
C LEU A 365 -12.53 -23.04 19.24
N PHE A 366 -11.66 -23.83 19.85
CA PHE A 366 -11.93 -25.25 20.08
C PHE A 366 -12.56 -25.45 21.46
N GLU A 367 -13.73 -26.08 21.50
CA GLU A 367 -14.35 -26.61 22.71
C GLU A 367 -14.11 -28.12 22.77
N PHE A 368 -13.32 -28.58 23.75
CA PHE A 368 -13.05 -30.00 23.96
C PHE A 368 -14.09 -30.63 24.89
N ASN A 369 -14.54 -31.83 24.53
CA ASN A 369 -15.27 -32.71 25.43
C ASN A 369 -14.34 -33.28 26.51
N ALA A 370 -14.94 -33.88 27.54
CA ALA A 370 -14.21 -34.46 28.67
C ALA A 370 -13.21 -35.57 28.29
N ASP A 371 -13.33 -36.16 27.10
CA ASP A 371 -12.41 -37.17 26.59
C ASP A 371 -11.11 -36.57 25.99
N ASN A 372 -11.03 -35.24 25.85
CA ASN A 372 -9.97 -34.49 25.15
C ASN A 372 -9.70 -34.96 23.71
N ARG A 373 -10.62 -35.73 23.13
CA ARG A 373 -10.48 -36.35 21.80
C ARG A 373 -11.54 -35.89 20.84
N THR A 374 -12.69 -35.47 21.34
CA THR A 374 -13.82 -34.98 20.55
C THR A 374 -14.19 -33.59 21.03
N GLY A 375 -14.96 -32.88 20.22
CA GLY A 375 -15.43 -31.56 20.59
C GLY A 375 -16.00 -30.82 19.39
N TYR A 376 -16.08 -29.50 19.52
CA TYR A 376 -16.54 -28.61 18.46
C TYR A 376 -15.52 -27.51 18.20
N PHE A 377 -15.26 -27.26 16.92
CA PHE A 377 -14.57 -26.08 16.45
C PHE A 377 -15.62 -25.03 16.10
N HIS A 378 -15.56 -23.88 16.77
CA HIS A 378 -16.53 -22.80 16.64
C HIS A 378 -15.99 -21.68 15.78
N GLU A 379 -16.77 -21.30 14.77
CA GLU A 379 -16.68 -20.04 14.03
C GLU A 379 -18.07 -19.36 14.14
N TRP A 380 -18.63 -18.83 13.03
CA TRP A 380 -20.06 -18.53 12.96
C TRP A 380 -20.93 -19.79 13.10
N THR A 381 -20.46 -20.90 12.54
CA THR A 381 -21.04 -22.24 12.70
C THR A 381 -20.12 -23.12 13.54
N SER A 382 -20.66 -24.18 14.12
CA SER A 382 -19.89 -25.15 14.91
C SER A 382 -19.71 -26.44 14.12
N PHE A 383 -18.49 -26.95 14.08
CA PHE A 383 -18.11 -28.16 13.36
C PHE A 383 -17.57 -29.19 14.35
N PRO A 384 -18.08 -30.42 14.40
CA PRO A 384 -17.49 -31.43 15.27
C PRO A 384 -16.06 -31.73 14.81
N PHE A 385 -15.18 -32.02 15.76
CA PHE A 385 -13.85 -32.54 15.47
C PHE A 385 -13.57 -33.80 16.26
N GLN A 386 -12.63 -34.60 15.78
CA GLN A 386 -12.17 -35.81 16.43
C GLN A 386 -10.68 -36.06 16.20
N ILE A 387 -10.00 -36.51 17.26
CA ILE A 387 -8.63 -37.03 17.24
C ILE A 387 -8.70 -38.56 17.25
N THR A 388 -8.21 -39.17 16.18
CA THR A 388 -8.16 -40.63 16.02
C THR A 388 -6.84 -41.06 15.41
N GLY A 389 -6.17 -42.02 16.04
CA GLY A 389 -4.83 -42.44 15.64
C GLY A 389 -3.81 -41.31 15.79
N GLN A 390 -3.32 -40.80 14.66
CA GLN A 390 -2.29 -39.76 14.55
C GLN A 390 -2.79 -38.51 13.83
N ALA A 391 -4.11 -38.27 13.83
CA ALA A 391 -4.68 -37.13 13.14
C ALA A 391 -5.87 -36.51 13.88
N LEU A 392 -6.03 -35.21 13.70
CA LEU A 392 -7.20 -34.40 14.07
C LEU A 392 -7.98 -34.13 12.80
N GLN A 393 -9.26 -34.42 12.82
CA GLN A 393 -10.18 -34.15 11.72
C GLN A 393 -11.29 -33.23 12.23
N ILE A 394 -11.51 -32.12 11.53
CA ILE A 394 -12.69 -31.26 11.69
C ILE A 394 -13.65 -31.66 10.56
N ASP A 395 -14.95 -31.74 10.85
CA ASP A 395 -15.98 -32.30 9.96
C ASP A 395 -15.93 -31.76 8.51
N ASP A 396 -16.53 -32.54 7.58
CA ASP A 396 -16.38 -32.57 6.10
C ASP A 396 -16.31 -31.24 5.30
N TYR A 397 -16.51 -30.09 5.94
CA TYR A 397 -16.33 -28.76 5.36
C TYR A 397 -14.86 -28.32 5.27
N TYR A 398 -14.01 -28.77 6.20
CA TYR A 398 -12.56 -28.50 6.16
C TYR A 398 -11.83 -29.73 5.57
N PRO A 399 -11.23 -29.63 4.37
CA PRO A 399 -10.77 -30.80 3.61
C PRO A 399 -9.54 -31.53 4.18
N SER A 400 -9.10 -31.23 5.40
CA SER A 400 -7.80 -31.66 5.89
C SER A 400 -7.87 -32.39 7.23
N LYS A 401 -7.31 -33.60 7.24
CA LYS A 401 -6.77 -34.23 8.44
C LYS A 401 -5.46 -33.54 8.75
N PHE A 402 -5.27 -33.19 10.01
CA PHE A 402 -4.06 -32.57 10.50
C PHE A 402 -3.25 -33.59 11.31
N GLU A 403 -1.96 -33.69 11.04
CA GLU A 403 -1.05 -34.63 11.71
C GLU A 403 -0.11 -33.92 12.70
N GLN A 404 0.15 -32.63 12.47
CA GLN A 404 1.06 -31.83 13.28
C GLN A 404 0.47 -30.46 13.64
N LEU A 405 0.73 -30.03 14.87
CA LEU A 405 0.56 -28.63 15.29
C LEU A 405 1.93 -28.01 15.55
N TYR A 406 2.13 -26.81 15.04
CA TYR A 406 3.29 -25.98 15.34
C TYR A 406 2.84 -24.71 16.05
N LEU A 407 3.52 -24.36 17.13
CA LEU A 407 3.34 -23.11 17.84
C LEU A 407 4.59 -22.26 17.67
N ILE A 408 4.42 -21.04 17.18
CA ILE A 408 5.49 -20.05 17.03
C ILE A 408 4.90 -18.67 17.28
N GLU A 409 5.52 -17.91 18.18
CA GLU A 409 4.98 -16.63 18.68
C GLU A 409 3.51 -16.78 19.15
N ASP A 410 2.60 -16.08 18.50
CA ASP A 410 1.16 -16.13 18.71
C ASP A 410 0.41 -16.89 17.61
N TYR A 411 1.12 -17.65 16.77
CA TYR A 411 0.53 -18.47 15.71
C TYR A 411 0.36 -19.94 16.13
N VAL A 412 -0.74 -20.52 15.65
CA VAL A 412 -1.02 -21.95 15.69
C VAL A 412 -1.14 -22.43 14.25
N VAL A 413 -0.20 -23.28 13.82
CA VAL A 413 -0.12 -23.77 12.45
C VAL A 413 -0.49 -25.25 12.42
N PHE A 414 -1.43 -25.60 11.55
CA PHE A 414 -1.92 -26.95 11.33
C PHE A 414 -1.36 -27.45 10.00
N ASP A 415 -0.30 -28.26 10.07
CA ASP A 415 0.47 -28.68 8.89
C ASP A 415 0.74 -27.50 7.92
N GLU A 416 0.64 -27.73 6.61
CA GLU A 416 0.87 -26.73 5.55
C GLU A 416 -0.37 -25.94 5.13
N SER A 417 -1.57 -26.43 5.45
CA SER A 417 -2.80 -25.92 4.83
C SER A 417 -3.49 -24.82 5.62
N PHE A 418 -3.20 -24.68 6.91
CA PHE A 418 -4.04 -23.86 7.78
C PHE A 418 -3.26 -23.26 8.93
N SER A 419 -3.59 -22.02 9.28
CA SER A 419 -2.96 -21.31 10.38
C SER A 419 -3.97 -20.37 11.03
N LYS A 420 -3.78 -20.17 12.33
CA LYS A 420 -4.57 -19.29 13.17
C LYS A 420 -3.62 -18.39 13.96
N LYS A 421 -4.12 -17.24 14.38
CA LYS A 421 -3.41 -16.35 15.31
C LYS A 421 -4.18 -16.27 16.61
N ILE A 422 -3.51 -16.34 17.75
CA ILE A 422 -4.10 -16.12 19.07
C ILE A 422 -4.58 -14.67 19.12
N ASP A 423 -5.86 -14.49 19.39
CA ASP A 423 -6.51 -13.19 19.25
C ASP A 423 -6.81 -12.59 20.63
N THR A 424 -6.29 -11.39 20.87
CA THR A 424 -6.42 -10.68 22.14
C THR A 424 -7.56 -9.66 22.16
N ARG A 425 -8.30 -9.50 21.05
CA ARG A 425 -9.46 -8.59 20.98
C ARG A 425 -10.62 -9.12 21.83
N GLU A 426 -11.47 -8.22 22.30
CA GLU A 426 -12.68 -8.60 23.04
C GLU A 426 -13.63 -9.40 22.13
N SER A 427 -13.87 -10.67 22.46
CA SER A 427 -14.97 -11.44 21.89
C SER A 427 -16.15 -11.45 22.84
N ARG A 428 -17.34 -11.22 22.28
CA ARG A 428 -18.62 -11.43 22.98
C ARG A 428 -19.27 -12.77 22.64
N MET A 429 -18.66 -13.52 21.72
CA MET A 429 -19.10 -14.85 21.37
C MET A 429 -18.41 -15.85 22.29
N LYS A 430 -19.21 -16.58 23.07
CA LYS A 430 -18.77 -17.72 23.86
C LYS A 430 -19.47 -18.97 23.31
N PRO A 431 -18.76 -20.11 23.17
CA PRO A 431 -19.43 -21.37 22.89
C PRO A 431 -20.52 -21.65 23.91
N LYS A 432 -21.62 -22.19 23.41
CA LYS A 432 -22.70 -22.69 24.24
C LYS A 432 -22.43 -24.15 24.53
N THR A 433 -22.61 -24.54 25.77
CA THR A 433 -22.63 -25.95 26.14
C THR A 433 -23.73 -26.69 25.38
N ASP A 434 -23.60 -28.00 25.22
CA ASP A 434 -24.65 -28.86 24.65
C ASP A 434 -26.03 -28.66 25.28
N ILE A 435 -26.07 -28.32 26.58
CA ILE A 435 -27.31 -28.07 27.31
C ILE A 435 -27.93 -26.74 26.86
N GLU A 436 -27.15 -25.66 26.86
CA GLU A 436 -27.60 -24.32 26.43
C GLU A 436 -28.05 -24.34 24.97
N ALA A 437 -27.32 -25.03 24.08
CA ALA A 437 -27.69 -25.17 22.68
C ALA A 437 -29.03 -25.91 22.51
N LYS A 438 -29.25 -27.00 23.26
CA LYS A 438 -30.54 -27.74 23.24
C LYS A 438 -31.69 -26.90 23.77
N GLU A 439 -31.48 -26.14 24.85
CA GLU A 439 -32.50 -25.25 25.41
C GLU A 439 -32.95 -24.18 24.41
N ASP A 440 -32.02 -23.59 23.66
CA ASP A 440 -32.35 -22.58 22.66
C ASP A 440 -33.11 -23.16 21.48
N VAL A 441 -32.79 -24.38 21.05
CA VAL A 441 -33.56 -25.10 20.02
C VAL A 441 -34.98 -25.35 20.51
N VAL A 442 -35.16 -25.81 21.75
CA VAL A 442 -36.50 -26.02 22.34
C VAL A 442 -37.28 -24.71 22.38
N LYS A 443 -36.68 -23.62 22.87
CA LYS A 443 -37.33 -22.29 22.90
C LYS A 443 -37.69 -21.80 21.50
N ALA A 444 -36.83 -22.01 20.51
CA ALA A 444 -37.11 -21.64 19.12
C ALA A 444 -38.27 -22.45 18.53
N ILE A 445 -38.33 -23.75 18.81
CA ILE A 445 -39.45 -24.62 18.41
C ILE A 445 -40.74 -24.15 19.09
N GLU A 446 -40.72 -23.82 20.38
CA GLU A 446 -41.89 -23.31 21.10
C GLU A 446 -42.42 -22.01 20.47
N VAL A 447 -41.54 -21.07 20.12
CA VAL A 447 -41.92 -19.83 19.42
C VAL A 447 -42.54 -20.17 18.06
N LEU A 448 -41.88 -21.01 17.25
CA LEU A 448 -42.38 -21.42 15.94
C LEU A 448 -43.74 -22.13 16.04
N ASP A 449 -43.94 -22.99 17.03
CA ASP A 449 -45.21 -23.67 17.29
C ASP A 449 -46.31 -22.69 17.70
N THR A 450 -45.99 -21.65 18.49
CA THR A 450 -46.96 -20.60 18.81
C THR A 450 -47.31 -19.71 17.62
N GLU A 451 -46.34 -19.40 16.76
CA GLU A 451 -46.55 -18.59 15.56
C GLU A 451 -47.28 -19.37 14.45
N SER A 452 -46.99 -20.66 14.29
CA SER A 452 -47.62 -21.55 13.30
C SER A 452 -49.03 -22.03 13.70
N LYS A 453 -49.37 -22.02 15.00
CA LYS A 453 -50.74 -22.31 15.48
C LYS A 453 -51.78 -21.23 15.15
N VAL A 454 -51.40 -20.10 14.55
CA VAL A 454 -52.34 -19.03 14.17
C VAL A 454 -52.64 -19.09 12.67
N SER A 455 -53.62 -19.88 12.26
CA SER A 455 -54.16 -19.71 10.89
C SER A 455 -55.63 -20.10 10.68
N LEU A 456 -56.50 -19.85 11.66
CA LEU A 456 -57.91 -19.66 11.37
C LEU A 456 -58.22 -18.18 11.27
N LYS A 457 -58.81 -17.77 10.16
CA LYS A 457 -59.22 -16.40 9.89
C LYS A 457 -60.73 -16.36 9.65
N ILE A 458 -61.44 -15.47 10.32
CA ILE A 458 -62.85 -15.17 10.01
C ILE A 458 -62.86 -14.08 8.96
N LYS A 459 -63.44 -14.38 7.80
CA LYS A 459 -63.79 -13.36 6.81
C LYS A 459 -65.21 -12.87 7.06
N ILE A 460 -65.41 -11.56 7.12
CA ILE A 460 -66.70 -10.90 7.28
C ILE A 460 -66.94 -10.05 6.04
N ASP A 461 -67.99 -10.38 5.29
CA ASP A 461 -68.42 -9.59 4.13
C ASP A 461 -69.40 -8.49 4.58
N LEU A 462 -69.14 -7.26 4.14
CA LEU A 462 -69.91 -6.07 4.49
C LEU A 462 -70.95 -5.77 3.40
N LYS A 463 -72.02 -5.05 3.79
CA LYS A 463 -73.13 -4.72 2.89
C LYS A 463 -72.73 -3.84 1.70
N ASP A 464 -71.61 -3.16 1.78
CA ASP A 464 -71.03 -2.35 0.70
C ASP A 464 -70.23 -3.17 -0.33
N GLY A 465 -70.16 -4.50 -0.14
CA GLY A 465 -69.44 -5.43 -1.03
C GLY A 465 -67.96 -5.62 -0.67
N THR A 466 -67.45 -4.94 0.37
CA THR A 466 -66.08 -5.13 0.86
C THR A 466 -65.99 -6.24 1.92
N SER A 467 -64.79 -6.73 2.21
CA SER A 467 -64.57 -7.77 3.22
C SER A 467 -63.50 -7.38 4.23
N LYS A 468 -63.69 -7.78 5.49
CA LYS A 468 -62.64 -7.71 6.54
C LYS A 468 -62.27 -9.10 7.02
N THR A 469 -61.00 -9.31 7.32
CA THR A 469 -60.48 -10.60 7.80
C THR A 469 -59.90 -10.43 9.20
N ILE A 470 -60.30 -11.29 10.15
CA ILE A 470 -59.85 -11.27 11.54
C ILE A 470 -59.16 -12.61 11.86
N PRO A 471 -57.89 -12.61 12.30
CA PRO A 471 -57.23 -13.83 12.76
C PRO A 471 -57.80 -14.28 14.12
N ILE A 472 -58.00 -15.59 14.29
CA ILE A 472 -58.39 -16.21 15.56
C ILE A 472 -57.17 -16.97 16.11
N PRO A 473 -56.89 -16.90 17.43
CA PRO A 473 -55.76 -17.60 18.05
C PRO A 473 -56.07 -19.09 18.31
N VAL A 474 -56.53 -19.81 17.28
CA VAL A 474 -56.72 -21.27 17.32
C VAL A 474 -56.23 -21.90 16.01
N SER A 475 -55.75 -23.14 16.11
CA SER A 475 -55.17 -23.88 14.98
C SER A 475 -56.16 -24.78 14.24
N SER A 476 -57.31 -25.11 14.87
CA SER A 476 -58.38 -25.92 14.28
C SER A 476 -59.79 -25.45 14.68
N LEU A 477 -60.78 -25.65 13.79
CA LEU A 477 -62.18 -25.38 14.09
C LEU A 477 -62.73 -26.35 15.14
N LEU A 478 -62.10 -27.53 15.30
CA LEU A 478 -62.48 -28.51 16.30
C LEU A 478 -62.19 -28.04 17.73
N ASP A 479 -61.25 -27.11 17.88
CA ASP A 479 -60.90 -26.51 19.18
C ASP A 479 -61.87 -25.37 19.56
N LEU A 480 -62.79 -24.99 18.66
CA LEU A 480 -63.78 -23.96 18.91
C LEU A 480 -65.08 -24.57 19.44
N LYS A 481 -65.42 -24.23 20.68
CA LYS A 481 -66.72 -24.57 21.26
C LYS A 481 -67.87 -23.75 20.67
N SER A 482 -67.67 -22.45 20.43
CA SER A 482 -68.67 -21.54 19.85
C SER A 482 -68.02 -20.21 19.45
N ILE A 483 -68.55 -19.53 18.43
CA ILE A 483 -68.24 -18.14 18.08
C ILE A 483 -69.51 -17.31 18.32
N SER A 484 -69.38 -16.19 19.03
CA SER A 484 -70.50 -15.26 19.32
C SER A 484 -70.15 -13.86 18.87
N VAL A 485 -71.09 -13.19 18.20
CA VAL A 485 -70.98 -11.76 17.85
C VAL A 485 -71.68 -10.95 18.94
N ILE A 486 -70.93 -10.09 19.63
CA ILE A 486 -71.44 -9.23 20.70
C ILE A 486 -71.42 -7.79 20.17
N THR A 487 -72.57 -7.12 20.22
CA THR A 487 -72.68 -5.68 19.99
C THR A 487 -72.59 -4.98 21.34
N GLN A 488 -71.72 -3.99 21.48
CA GLN A 488 -71.80 -3.04 22.59
C GLN A 488 -72.84 -1.97 22.32
#